data_AF-A0A9E1NP46-F1
#
_entry.id   AF-A0A9E1NP46-F1
#
_cell.length_a   1.000
_cell.length_b   1.000
_cell.length_c   1.000
_cell.angle_alpha   90.00
_cell.angle_beta   90.00
_cell.angle_gamma   90.00
#
_symmetry.space_group_name_H-M   'P 1'
#
loop_
_entity.id
_entity.type
_entity.pdbx_description
1 polymer ?
#
loop_
_entity_poly.entity_id
_entity_poly.type
_entity_poly.pdbx_seq_one_letter_code
_entity_poly.pdbx_strand_id
1 'polypeptide(L)' 'LRMIEDAVVIGRIIDDSSSPSEIINRYENARVERAHFIMEHSKKAGERFTGANPDKYTKEDHMNEEELGLFNYDPGSVIV' A
#
# COMPACT_ATOMS: atom_id res chain seq x y z
N LEU A 1 0.18 -7.02 -6.33
CA LEU A 1 1.16 -6.86 -5.24
C LEU A 1 0.46 -6.64 -3.91
N ARG A 2 -0.35 -5.57 -3.75
CA ARG A 2 -1.09 -5.28 -2.50
C ARG A 2 -1.86 -6.46 -1.87
N MET A 3 -2.68 -7.19 -2.63
CA MET A 3 -3.40 -8.36 -2.10
C MET A 3 -2.47 -9.48 -1.57
N ILE A 4 -1.28 -9.65 -2.17
CA ILE A 4 -0.32 -10.68 -1.73
C ILE A 4 0.35 -10.23 -0.43
N GLU A 5 0.71 -8.95 -0.33
CA GLU A 5 1.23 -8.38 0.90
C GLU A 5 0.21 -8.48 2.06
N ASP A 6 -1.06 -8.16 1.77
CA ASP A 6 -2.16 -8.27 2.74
C ASP A 6 -2.33 -9.71 3.21
N ALA A 7 -2.27 -10.68 2.29
CA ALA A 7 -2.36 -12.11 2.61
C ALA A 7 -1.22 -12.59 3.50
N VAL A 8 0.02 -12.15 3.26
CA VAL A 8 1.18 -12.49 4.11
C VAL A 8 1.01 -11.93 5.52
N VAL A 9 0.63 -10.65 5.64
CA VAL A 9 0.50 -9.99 6.94
C VAL A 9 -0.69 -10.56 7.73
N ILE A 10 -1.86 -10.72 7.11
CA ILE A 10 -3.03 -11.27 7.81
C ILE A 10 -2.82 -12.72 8.21
N GLY A 11 -2.14 -13.53 7.39
CA GLY A 11 -1.82 -14.91 7.72
C GLY A 11 -0.97 -15.04 8.99
N ARG A 12 0.05 -14.18 9.12
CA ARG A 12 0.90 -14.13 10.33
C ARG A 12 0.15 -13.66 11.56
N ILE A 13 -0.75 -12.68 11.40
CA ILE A 13 -1.59 -12.18 12.50
C ILE A 13 -2.55 -13.28 12.97
N ILE A 14 -3.20 -14.00 12.05
CA ILE A 14 -4.13 -15.09 12.37
C ILE A 14 -3.42 -16.19 13.17
N ASP A 15 -2.19 -16.55 12.78
CA ASP A 15 -1.38 -17.57 13.47
C ASP A 15 -1.05 -17.20 14.93
N ASP A 16 -0.88 -15.90 15.20
CA ASP A 16 -0.45 -15.38 16.52
C ASP A 16 -1.59 -14.75 17.36
N SER A 17 -2.82 -14.70 16.85
CA SER A 17 -3.94 -14.05 17.53
C SER A 17 -4.87 -15.05 18.21
N SER A 18 -5.44 -14.65 19.35
CA SER A 18 -6.39 -15.50 20.09
C SER A 18 -7.86 -15.16 19.82
N SER A 19 -8.15 -14.09 19.08
CA SER A 19 -9.52 -13.67 18.79
C SER A 19 -9.69 -12.92 17.47
N PRO A 20 -10.89 -12.97 16.85
CA PRO A 20 -11.19 -12.20 15.65
C PRO A 20 -10.99 -10.69 15.80
N SER A 21 -11.35 -10.12 16.96
CA SER A 21 -11.21 -8.69 17.22
C SER A 21 -9.74 -8.25 17.26
N GLU A 22 -8.87 -9.09 17.82
CA GLU A 22 -7.43 -8.86 17.83
C GLU A 22 -6.86 -8.90 16.41
N ILE A 23 -7.28 -9.87 15.60
CA ILE A 23 -6.86 -10.01 14.20
C ILE A 23 -7.15 -8.73 13.41
N ILE A 24 -8.39 -8.22 13.52
CA ILE A 24 -8.81 -7.01 12.82
C ILE A 24 -7.97 -5.82 13.26
N ASN A 25 -7.84 -5.58 14.56
CA ASN A 25 -7.10 -4.44 15.09
C ASN A 25 -5.61 -4.47 14.69
N ARG A 26 -4.95 -5.63 14.79
CA ARG A 26 -3.54 -5.79 14.41
C ARG A 26 -3.35 -5.59 12.91
N TYR A 27 -4.25 -6.12 12.09
CA TYR A 27 -4.18 -5.97 10.64
C TYR A 27 -4.37 -4.51 10.21
N GLU A 28 -5.36 -3.84 10.77
CA GLU A 28 -5.63 -2.43 10.46
C GLU A 28 -4.43 -1.55 10.79
N ASN A 29 -3.86 -1.71 11.99
CA ASN A 29 -2.68 -0.98 12.43
C ASN A 29 -1.45 -1.24 11.54
N ALA A 30 -1.29 -2.46 11.01
CA ALA A 30 -0.14 -2.84 10.20
C ALA A 30 -0.25 -2.42 8.72
N ARG A 31 -1.47 -2.29 8.17
CA ARG A 31 -1.67 -2.22 6.71
C ARG A 31 -2.42 -1.00 6.19
N VAL A 32 -3.35 -0.42 6.96
CA VAL A 32 -4.25 0.62 6.45
C VAL A 32 -3.49 1.86 5.98
N GLU A 33 -2.50 2.32 6.76
CA GLU A 33 -1.70 3.50 6.42
C GLU A 33 -0.96 3.31 5.09
N ARG A 34 -0.24 2.18 4.93
CA ARG A 34 0.48 1.87 3.70
C ARG A 34 -0.46 1.72 2.50
N ALA A 35 -1.59 1.05 2.68
CA ALA A 35 -2.57 0.85 1.62
C ALA A 35 -3.14 2.20 1.13
N HIS A 36 -3.44 3.11 2.06
CA HIS A 36 -3.90 4.46 1.76
C HIS A 36 -2.83 5.29 1.04
N PHE A 37 -1.59 5.28 1.53
CA PHE A 37 -0.47 5.97 0.91
C PHE A 37 -0.31 5.58 -0.56
N ILE A 38 -0.21 4.28 -0.84
CA ILE A 38 -0.05 3.79 -2.22
C ILE A 38 -1.27 4.14 -3.09
N MET A 39 -2.49 4.06 -2.53
CA MET A 39 -3.71 4.39 -3.27
C MET A 39 -3.75 5.86 -3.66
N GLU A 40 -3.40 6.76 -2.76
CA GLU A 40 -3.40 8.20 -3.02
C GLU A 40 -2.39 8.56 -4.12
N HIS A 41 -1.18 8.00 -4.05
CA HIS A 41 -0.16 8.20 -5.07
C HIS A 41 -0.58 7.60 -6.43
N SER A 42 -1.20 6.41 -6.44
CA SER A 42 -1.73 5.79 -7.66
C SER A 42 -2.83 6.64 -8.31
N LYS A 43 -3.72 7.24 -7.51
CA LYS A 43 -4.78 8.12 -8.00
C LYS A 43 -4.19 9.38 -8.65
N LYS A 44 -3.26 10.06 -7.97
CA LYS A 44 -2.56 11.26 -8.50
C LYS A 44 -1.82 10.95 -9.79
N ALA A 45 -1.13 9.80 -9.86
CA ALA A 45 -0.45 9.36 -11.07
C ALA A 45 -1.44 9.14 -12.23
N GLY A 46 -2.57 8.48 -11.97
CA GLY A 46 -3.64 8.28 -12.94
C GLY A 46 -4.19 9.60 -13.48
N GLU A 47 -4.61 10.51 -12.60
CA GLU A 47 -5.15 11.83 -12.97
C GLU A 47 -4.18 12.63 -13.85
N ARG A 48 -2.88 12.52 -13.59
CA ARG A 48 -1.85 13.18 -14.41
C ARG A 48 -1.71 12.56 -15.80
N PHE A 49 -1.74 11.22 -15.91
CA PHE A 49 -1.58 10.55 -17.21
C PHE A 49 -2.84 10.64 -18.08
N THR A 50 -4.01 10.72 -17.47
CA THR A 50 -5.31 10.74 -18.17
C THR A 50 -5.99 12.11 -18.11
N GLY A 51 -5.26 13.15 -17.71
CA GLY A 51 -5.80 14.51 -17.56
C GLY A 51 -6.23 15.10 -18.92
N ALA A 52 -7.34 15.84 -18.92
CA ALA A 52 -7.92 16.42 -20.14
C ALA A 52 -7.08 17.53 -20.78
N ASN A 53 -6.07 18.05 -20.06
CA ASN A 53 -5.18 19.09 -20.55
C ASN A 53 -3.73 18.55 -20.60
N PRO A 54 -3.22 18.17 -21.79
CA PRO A 54 -1.87 17.65 -21.98
C PRO A 54 -0.77 18.63 -21.54
N ASP A 55 -1.01 19.93 -21.62
CA ASP A 55 -0.02 20.96 -21.26
C ASP A 55 0.23 21.03 -19.75
N LYS A 56 -0.64 20.42 -18.94
CA LYS A 56 -0.44 20.27 -17.49
C LYS A 56 0.36 19.04 -17.10
N TYR A 57 0.74 18.20 -18.06
CA TYR A 57 1.59 17.04 -17.78
C TYR A 57 3.01 17.48 -17.42
N THR A 58 3.47 17.11 -16.22
CA THR A 58 4.85 17.33 -15.79
C THR A 58 5.51 15.99 -15.41
N LYS A 59 6.77 15.81 -15.80
CA LYS A 59 7.56 14.62 -15.43
C LYS A 59 8.22 14.75 -14.06
N GLU A 60 8.33 15.95 -13.52
CA GLU A 60 9.27 16.28 -12.45
C GLU A 60 8.70 16.11 -11.02
N ASP A 61 7.38 16.15 -10.83
CA ASP A 61 6.74 16.12 -9.49
C ASP A 61 5.92 14.84 -9.25
N HIS A 62 6.56 13.66 -9.26
CA HIS A 62 5.88 12.44 -8.83
C HIS A 62 6.81 11.37 -8.27
N MET A 63 6.27 10.58 -7.35
CA MET A 63 6.91 9.33 -6.92
C MET A 63 6.62 8.22 -7.94
N ASN A 64 7.67 7.57 -8.41
CA ASN A 64 7.58 6.37 -9.23
C ASN A 64 7.41 5.10 -8.35
N GLU A 65 7.25 3.94 -8.98
CA GLU A 65 7.01 2.66 -8.30
C GLU A 65 8.16 2.20 -7.38
N GLU A 66 9.39 2.60 -7.68
CA GLU A 66 10.58 2.32 -6.88
C GLU A 66 10.62 3.20 -5.63
N GLU A 67 10.32 4.50 -5.78
CA GLU A 67 10.21 5.46 -4.68
C GLU A 67 9.03 5.13 -3.74
N LEU A 68 7.95 4.56 -4.29
CA LEU A 68 6.84 4.01 -3.50
C LEU A 68 7.19 2.67 -2.82
N GLY A 69 8.36 2.09 -3.14
CA GLY A 69 8.81 0.82 -2.61
C GLY A 69 7.87 -0.33 -2.95
N LEU A 70 7.23 -0.34 -4.12
CA LEU A 70 6.26 -1.39 -4.47
C LEU A 70 6.92 -2.76 -4.66
N PHE A 71 8.14 -2.78 -5.18
CA PHE A 71 8.88 -4.02 -5.48
C PHE A 71 9.89 -4.41 -4.41
N ASN A 72 10.30 -3.45 -3.56
CA ASN A 72 11.30 -3.67 -2.51
C ASN A 72 10.69 -3.78 -1.10
N TYR A 73 9.37 -3.75 -1.00
CA TYR A 73 8.68 -3.91 0.28
C TYR A 73 8.58 -5.38 0.67
N ASP A 74 9.07 -5.68 1.87
CA ASP A 74 8.98 -7.01 2.47
C ASP A 74 7.80 -7.08 3.45
N PRO A 75 6.67 -7.73 3.09
CA PRO A 75 5.56 -7.93 4.03
C PRO A 75 5.91 -8.92 5.17
N GLY A 76 6.95 -9.74 5.01
CA GLY A 76 7.43 -10.68 6.02
C GLY A 76 8.17 -10.01 7.17
N SER A 77 8.76 -8.84 6.95
CA SER A 77 9.44 -8.07 8.00
C SER A 77 8.52 -7.15 8.81
N VAL A 78 7.23 -7.06 8.44
CA VAL A 78 6.25 -6.25 9.18
C VAL A 78 6.11 -6.80 10.60
N ILE A 79 6.25 -5.93 11.60
CA ILE A 79 5.96 -6.27 12.99
C ILE A 79 4.44 -6.34 13.10
N VAL A 80 3.92 -7.52 13.44
CA VAL A 80 2.49 -7.82 13.50
C VAL A 80 2.09 -8.19 14.90
#